data_AF-A0A813MBU0-F1
#
_entry.id   AF-A0A813MBU0-F1
#
_cell.length_a   1.000
_cell.length_b   1.000
_cell.length_c   1.000
_cell.angle_alpha   90.00
_cell.angle_beta   90.00
_cell.angle_gamma   90.00
#
_symmetry.space_group_name_H-M   'P 1'
#
loop_
_entity.id
_entity.type
_entity.pdbx_description
1 polymer ?
#
loop_
_entity_poly.entity_id
_entity_poly.type
_entity_poly.pdbx_seq_one_letter_code
_entity_poly.pdbx_strand_id
1 'polypeptide(L)'
;MDKTGASKCLGTNDPLSDLVERTDKYLVNLRLLHRINQKQYEKLCVKTDEIELAHLYYLPNTHKLGTPLKPIIYGFKHPTIKISCFLDVLLRLLFDRMAVDTTVLSSSDLINKLSN
;
A
#
# COMPACT_ATOMS: atom_id res chain seq x y z
N MET A 1 -6.28 -5.49 21.44
CA MET A 1 -7.46 -4.66 21.13
C MET A 1 -8.57 -5.61 20.75
N ASP A 2 -9.64 -5.67 21.53
CA ASP A 2 -10.81 -6.46 21.17
C ASP A 2 -11.36 -5.95 19.84
N LYS A 3 -11.50 -6.85 18.87
CA LYS A 3 -12.14 -6.55 17.59
C LYS A 3 -13.58 -6.17 17.91
N THR A 4 -13.90 -4.89 17.86
CA THR A 4 -15.28 -4.42 17.84
C THR A 4 -16.00 -5.22 16.77
N GLY A 5 -17.16 -5.81 17.09
CA GLY A 5 -17.98 -6.60 16.14
C GLY A 5 -18.55 -5.79 14.96
N ALA A 6 -17.96 -4.64 14.67
CA ALA A 6 -18.32 -3.71 13.60
C ALA A 6 -17.91 -4.22 12.21
N SER A 7 -17.02 -5.21 12.12
CA SER A 7 -16.51 -5.74 10.86
C SER A 7 -17.08 -7.13 10.60
N LYS A 8 -17.97 -7.24 9.60
CA LYS A 8 -18.49 -8.53 9.12
C LYS A 8 -17.78 -8.91 7.81
N CYS A 9 -17.22 -10.11 7.76
CA CYS A 9 -16.67 -10.65 6.51
C CYS A 9 -17.83 -10.97 5.56
N LEU A 10 -17.77 -10.47 4.32
CA LEU A 10 -18.83 -10.67 3.32
C LEU A 10 -18.75 -12.05 2.63
N GLY A 11 -17.63 -12.77 2.81
CA GLY A 11 -17.41 -14.12 2.26
C GLY A 11 -17.46 -15.22 3.33
N THR A 12 -17.52 -16.47 2.89
CA THR A 12 -17.49 -17.68 3.74
C THR A 12 -16.10 -18.03 4.25
N ASN A 13 -15.04 -17.60 3.57
CA ASN A 13 -13.64 -17.89 3.90
C ASN A 13 -12.91 -16.61 4.29
N ASP A 14 -11.93 -16.71 5.19
CA ASP A 14 -11.04 -15.60 5.50
C ASP A 14 -10.00 -15.41 4.39
N PRO A 15 -10.07 -14.32 3.58
CA PRO A 15 -9.15 -14.11 2.48
C PRO A 15 -7.75 -13.70 2.96
N LEU A 16 -7.57 -13.35 4.24
CA LEU A 16 -6.27 -12.95 4.77
C LEU A 16 -5.26 -14.09 4.72
N SER A 17 -5.68 -15.29 5.12
CA SER A 17 -4.79 -16.46 5.16
C SER A 17 -4.24 -16.84 3.77
N ASP A 18 -5.10 -16.87 2.76
CA ASP A 18 -4.69 -17.14 1.37
C ASP A 18 -3.70 -16.07 0.87
N LEU A 19 -3.98 -14.81 1.19
CA LEU A 19 -3.14 -13.70 0.77
C LEU A 19 -1.74 -13.76 1.41
N VAL A 20 -1.65 -14.14 2.68
CA VAL A 20 -0.38 -14.36 3.37
C VAL A 20 0.42 -15.46 2.69
N GLU A 21 -0.20 -16.63 2.48
CA GLU A 21 0.46 -17.79 1.87
C GLU A 21 1.01 -17.46 0.48
N ARG A 22 0.21 -16.77 -0.34
CA ARG A 22 0.62 -16.33 -1.68
C ARG A 22 1.78 -15.33 -1.64
N THR A 23 1.75 -14.41 -0.68
CA THR A 23 2.81 -13.40 -0.50
C THR A 23 4.11 -14.07 -0.08
N ASP A 24 4.05 -14.99 0.89
CA ASP A 24 5.22 -15.72 1.36
C ASP A 24 5.81 -16.61 0.26
N LYS A 25 4.97 -17.34 -0.49
CA LYS A 25 5.40 -18.13 -1.65
C LYS A 25 6.11 -17.28 -2.70
N TYR A 26 5.60 -16.08 -2.96
CA TYR A 26 6.23 -15.13 -3.87
C TYR A 26 7.61 -14.68 -3.37
N LEU A 27 7.73 -14.32 -2.09
CA LEU A 27 9.01 -13.90 -1.50
C LEU A 27 10.05 -15.02 -1.49
N VAL A 28 9.65 -16.25 -1.18
CA VAL A 28 10.51 -17.44 -1.26
C VAL A 28 11.02 -17.63 -2.69
N ASN A 29 10.13 -17.55 -3.69
CA ASN A 29 10.53 -17.66 -5.10
C ASN A 29 11.54 -16.58 -5.50
N LEU A 30 11.33 -15.32 -5.08
CA LEU A 30 12.30 -14.25 -5.33
C LEU A 30 13.66 -14.53 -4.68
N ARG A 31 13.66 -15.14 -3.48
CA ARG A 31 14.89 -15.51 -2.77
C ARG A 31 15.64 -16.64 -3.48
N LEU A 32 14.92 -17.68 -3.92
CA LEU A 32 15.47 -18.81 -4.68
C LEU A 32 16.03 -18.37 -6.04
N LEU A 33 15.38 -17.42 -6.70
CA LEU A 33 15.86 -16.82 -7.96
C LEU A 33 16.97 -15.77 -7.75
N HIS A 34 17.48 -15.61 -6.53
CA HIS A 34 18.50 -14.63 -6.15
C HIS A 34 18.16 -13.17 -6.55
N ARG A 35 16.86 -12.85 -6.68
CA ARG A 35 16.39 -11.47 -6.96
C ARG A 35 16.42 -10.59 -5.72
N ILE A 36 16.38 -11.19 -4.54
CA ILE A 36 16.53 -10.52 -3.25
C ILE A 36 17.55 -11.26 -2.37
N ASN A 37 18.28 -10.50 -1.56
CA ASN A 37 19.21 -11.03 -0.58
C ASN A 37 18.51 -11.45 0.73
N GLN A 38 19.26 -12.09 1.63
CA GLN A 38 18.70 -12.60 2.90
C GLN A 38 18.10 -11.48 3.76
N LYS A 39 18.83 -10.37 3.89
CA LYS A 39 18.40 -9.22 4.69
C LYS A 39 17.13 -8.56 4.13
N GLN A 40 17.00 -8.53 2.80
CA GLN A 40 15.80 -8.04 2.13
C GLN A 40 14.63 -9.00 2.36
N TYR A 41 14.84 -10.30 2.21
CA TYR A 41 13.81 -11.31 2.47
C TYR A 41 13.26 -11.20 3.90
N GLU A 42 14.12 -11.19 4.91
CA GLU A 42 13.72 -11.06 6.32
C GLU A 42 12.92 -9.79 6.62
N LYS A 43 13.26 -8.67 5.96
CA LYS A 43 12.51 -7.41 6.08
C LYS A 43 11.15 -7.46 5.40
N LEU A 44 11.02 -8.24 4.32
CA LEU A 44 9.82 -8.32 3.50
C LEU A 44 8.84 -9.39 3.98
N CYS A 45 9.31 -10.41 4.72
CA CYS A 45 8.48 -11.47 5.27
C CYS A 45 7.24 -10.93 5.99
N VAL A 46 6.13 -11.59 5.73
CA VAL A 46 4.85 -11.25 6.34
C VAL A 46 4.89 -11.71 7.79
N LYS A 47 4.52 -10.80 8.70
CA LYS A 47 4.37 -11.08 10.12
C LYS A 47 2.89 -11.15 10.43
N THR A 48 2.39 -12.34 10.74
CA THR A 48 0.95 -12.63 10.86
C THR A 48 0.28 -11.86 11.99
N ASP A 49 1.03 -11.44 13.00
CA ASP A 49 0.61 -10.59 14.12
C ASP A 49 0.48 -9.10 13.75
N GLU A 50 1.13 -8.66 12.67
CA GLU A 50 1.16 -7.26 12.24
C GLU A 50 0.18 -6.96 11.09
N ILE A 51 -0.52 -7.95 10.54
CA ILE A 51 -1.33 -7.81 9.32
C ILE A 51 -2.84 -7.81 9.54
N GLU A 52 -3.53 -7.02 8.73
CA GLU A 52 -4.99 -6.93 8.72
C GLU A 52 -5.49 -6.72 7.27
N LEU A 53 -6.69 -7.21 6.98
CA LEU A 53 -7.36 -6.89 5.72
C LEU A 53 -7.72 -5.41 5.67
N ALA A 54 -7.75 -4.85 4.46
CA ALA A 54 -8.34 -3.54 4.28
C ALA A 54 -9.84 -3.60 4.61
N HIS A 55 -10.30 -2.65 5.41
CA HIS A 55 -11.69 -2.49 5.78
C HIS A 55 -12.33 -1.42 4.89
N LEU A 56 -13.48 -1.76 4.30
CA LEU A 56 -14.35 -0.80 3.64
C LEU A 56 -15.42 -0.36 4.64
N TYR A 57 -15.49 0.94 4.92
CA TYR A 57 -16.59 1.52 5.68
C TYR A 57 -17.19 2.71 4.94
N TYR A 58 -18.43 3.03 5.31
CA TYR A 58 -19.21 4.07 4.65
C TYR A 58 -19.40 5.23 5.62
N LEU A 59 -18.92 6.42 5.24
CA LEU A 59 -19.13 7.62 6.05
C LEU A 59 -20.49 8.24 5.71
N PRO A 60 -21.38 8.44 6.69
CA PRO A 60 -22.64 9.13 6.46
C PRO A 60 -22.43 10.61 6.17
N ASN A 61 -22.95 11.06 5.03
CA ASN A 61 -23.10 12.48 4.72
C ASN A 61 -24.33 13.01 5.45
N THR A 62 -24.20 13.27 6.75
CA THR A 62 -25.29 13.72 7.64
C THR A 62 -25.99 14.99 7.18
N HIS A 63 -25.36 15.77 6.30
CA HIS A 63 -25.85 17.05 5.81
C HIS A 63 -26.61 16.99 4.47
N LYS A 64 -26.74 15.82 3.82
CA LYS A 64 -27.49 15.67 2.55
C LYS A 64 -28.27 14.35 2.50
N LEU A 65 -29.59 14.43 2.75
CA LEU A 65 -30.52 13.32 2.53
C LEU A 65 -30.47 12.84 1.07
N GLY A 66 -30.52 11.52 0.86
CA GLY A 66 -30.52 10.89 -0.47
C GLY A 66 -29.15 10.83 -1.17
N THR A 67 -28.08 11.33 -0.57
CA THR A 67 -26.73 11.22 -1.15
C THR A 67 -26.10 9.87 -0.79
N PRO A 68 -25.50 9.15 -1.76
CA PRO A 68 -24.76 7.92 -1.47
C PRO A 68 -23.68 8.15 -0.41
N LEU A 69 -23.51 7.16 0.48
CA LEU A 69 -22.47 7.20 1.50
C LEU A 69 -21.10 7.21 0.82
N LYS A 70 -20.14 7.95 1.39
CA LYS A 70 -18.78 7.97 0.85
C LYS A 70 -18.07 6.69 1.27
N PRO A 71 -17.65 5.82 0.33
CA PRO A 71 -16.82 4.66 0.68
C PRO A 71 -15.44 5.14 1.13
N ILE A 72 -14.94 4.58 2.22
CA ILE A 72 -13.60 4.80 2.72
C ILE A 72 -12.94 3.45 2.91
N ILE A 73 -11.74 3.33 2.34
CA ILE A 73 -10.89 2.15 2.51
C ILE A 73 -9.85 2.49 3.57
N TYR A 74 -9.76 1.67 4.61
CA TYR A 74 -8.73 1.76 5.64
C TYR A 74 -7.95 0.45 5.68
N GLY A 75 -6.65 0.51 5.41
CA GLY A 75 -5.80 -0.66 5.37
C GLY A 75 -4.33 -0.29 5.42
N PHE A 76 -3.81 -0.03 6.63
CA PHE A 76 -2.40 0.31 6.84
C PHE A 76 -1.49 -0.93 7.07
N LYS A 77 -2.09 -2.10 7.26
CA LYS A 77 -1.42 -3.35 7.66
C LYS A 77 -1.54 -4.46 6.62
N HIS A 78 -1.63 -4.09 5.35
CA HIS A 78 -1.81 -5.08 4.28
C HIS A 78 -0.57 -6.00 4.15
N PRO A 79 -0.71 -7.31 3.88
CA PRO A 79 0.42 -8.24 3.75
C PRO A 79 1.50 -7.80 2.75
N THR A 80 1.12 -7.04 1.72
CA THR A 80 2.03 -6.57 0.67
C THR A 80 2.61 -5.16 0.91
N ILE A 81 2.31 -4.52 2.05
CA ILE A 81 2.71 -3.13 2.30
C ILE A 81 4.23 -2.94 2.28
N LYS A 82 4.96 -3.87 2.92
CA LYS A 82 6.43 -3.83 2.99
C LYS A 82 7.07 -3.99 1.60
N ILE A 83 6.48 -4.84 0.75
CA ILE A 83 6.88 -5.01 -0.65
C ILE A 83 6.65 -3.71 -1.43
N SER A 84 5.49 -3.08 -1.25
CA SER A 84 5.14 -1.83 -1.92
C SER A 84 6.09 -0.70 -1.53
N CYS A 85 6.40 -0.55 -0.23
CA CYS A 85 7.39 0.41 0.25
C CYS A 85 8.80 0.14 -0.28
N PHE A 86 9.19 -1.14 -0.37
CA PHE A 86 10.48 -1.51 -0.92
C PHE A 86 10.59 -1.15 -2.40
N LEU A 87 9.55 -1.44 -3.20
CA LEU A 87 9.49 -1.05 -4.60
C LEU A 87 9.48 0.48 -4.76
N ASP A 88 8.74 1.19 -3.92
CA ASP A 88 8.73 2.65 -3.92
C ASP A 88 10.14 3.21 -3.73
N VAL A 89 10.89 2.72 -2.74
CA VAL A 89 12.28 3.15 -2.52
C VAL A 89 13.18 2.85 -3.72
N LEU A 90 13.03 1.68 -4.35
CA LEU A 90 13.82 1.32 -5.53
C LEU A 90 13.51 2.20 -6.74
N LEU A 91 12.22 2.49 -6.96
CA LEU A 91 11.76 3.25 -8.11
C LEU A 91 11.84 4.76 -7.89
N ARG A 92 11.90 5.24 -6.65
CA ARG A 92 11.91 6.66 -6.28
C ARG A 92 12.96 7.43 -7.06
N LEU A 93 14.18 6.89 -7.16
CA LEU A 93 15.27 7.54 -7.89
C LEU A 93 14.96 7.74 -9.38
N LEU A 94 14.24 6.82 -10.00
CA LEU A 94 13.82 6.97 -11.40
C LEU A 94 12.70 8.01 -11.51
N PHE A 95 11.72 7.94 -10.62
CA PHE A 95 10.64 8.92 -10.56
C PHE A 95 11.17 10.33 -10.34
N ASP A 96 12.08 10.53 -9.40
CA ASP A 96 12.65 11.85 -9.09
C ASP A 96 13.38 12.43 -10.30
N ARG A 97 14.15 11.60 -11.03
CA ARG A 97 14.82 12.03 -12.27
C ARG A 97 13.82 12.46 -13.34
N MET A 98 12.77 11.68 -13.58
CA MET A 98 11.74 12.05 -14.54
C MET A 98 10.96 13.31 -14.10
N ALA A 99 10.72 13.43 -12.79
CA ALA A 99 9.95 14.51 -12.22
C ALA A 99 10.66 15.87 -12.36
N VAL A 100 11.99 15.92 -12.39
CA VAL A 100 12.75 17.16 -12.64
C VAL A 100 12.38 17.80 -13.99
N ASP A 101 12.16 16.97 -15.01
CA ASP A 101 11.86 17.43 -16.36
C ASP A 101 10.37 17.76 -16.52
N THR A 102 9.49 16.93 -15.96
CA THR A 102 8.04 17.04 -16.16
C THR A 102 7.32 17.89 -15.13
N THR A 103 7.93 18.13 -13.98
CA THR A 103 7.25 18.69 -12.81
C THR A 103 7.98 19.94 -12.34
N VAL A 104 7.19 20.96 -12.02
CA VAL A 104 7.68 22.14 -11.34
C VAL A 104 7.90 21.78 -9.88
N LEU A 105 9.16 21.68 -9.46
CA LEU A 105 9.52 21.33 -8.09
C LEU A 105 9.36 22.51 -7.12
N SER A 106 9.48 23.75 -7.64
CA SER A 106 9.30 24.97 -6.86
C SER A 106 8.87 26.15 -7.73
N SER A 107 8.29 27.19 -7.10
CA SER A 107 7.92 28.44 -7.77
C SER A 107 9.13 29.15 -8.38
N SER A 108 10.29 29.08 -7.73
CA SER A 108 11.55 29.60 -8.25
C SER A 108 12.03 28.84 -9.49
N ASP A 109 11.93 27.51 -9.48
CA ASP A 109 12.29 26.70 -10.66
C ASP A 109 11.38 27.01 -11.85
N LEU A 110 10.10 27.28 -11.60
CA LEU A 110 9.16 27.70 -12.64
C LEU A 110 9.57 29.04 -13.27
N ILE A 111 9.86 30.04 -12.44
CA ILE A 111 10.25 31.37 -12.91
C ILE A 111 11.54 31.27 -13.72
N ASN A 112 12.54 30.53 -13.24
CA ASN A 112 13.79 30.30 -13.96
C ASN A 112 13.57 29.62 -15.32
N LYS A 113 12.67 28.63 -15.41
CA LYS A 113 12.32 27.97 -16.67
C LYS A 113 11.58 28.89 -17.65
N LEU A 114 10.79 29.85 -17.17
CA LEU A 114 10.05 30.82 -17.99
C LEU A 114 10.88 32.06 -18.38
N SER A 115 12.01 32.29 -17.72
CA SER A 115 12.89 33.46 -17.92
C SER A 115 13.97 33.22 -19.00
N ASN A 116 14.10 31.99 -19.51
CA ASN A 116 14.92 31.60 -20.66
C ASN A 116 14.04 31.40 -21.88
#